data_AF-A0A2G2DXG7-F1
#
_entry.id   AF-A0A2G2DXG7-F1
#
_cell.length_a   1.000
_cell.length_b   1.000
_cell.length_c   1.000
_cell.angle_alpha   90.00
_cell.angle_beta   90.00
_cell.angle_gamma   90.00
#
_symmetry.space_group_name_H-M   'P 1'
#
loop_
_entity.id
_entity.type
_entity.pdbx_description
1 polymer ?
#
loop_
_entity_poly.entity_id
_entity_poly.type
_entity_poly.pdbx_seq_one_letter_code
_entity_poly.pdbx_strand_id
1 'polypeptide(L)'
;MTPKSTHDYLVRLRDLILLERHCAVHLDMEGMAKAVQSKEAIVKILAHIKAVDEEDKPITREIRDENRRNAFLFKSTLGWIRGTMEFFGQKTVTSTYGAQANTIASQINGRLLSGQV
;
A
#
# COMPACT_ATOMS: atom_id res chain seq x y z
N MET A 1 -23.95 13.87 3.07
CA MET A 1 -23.88 15.15 3.82
C MET A 1 -22.57 15.82 3.46
N THR A 2 -22.62 17.05 2.93
CA THR A 2 -21.43 17.87 2.71
C THR A 2 -20.89 18.32 4.07
N PRO A 3 -19.63 18.02 4.43
CA PRO A 3 -19.03 18.47 5.69
C PRO A 3 -19.03 20.01 5.76
N LYS A 4 -19.49 20.56 6.89
CA LYS A 4 -19.72 22.02 7.06
C LYS A 4 -18.62 22.69 7.87
N SER A 5 -17.86 21.92 8.66
CA SER A 5 -16.79 22.42 9.54
C SER A 5 -15.46 21.70 9.31
N THR A 6 -14.35 22.33 9.75
CA THR A 6 -13.01 21.71 9.77
C THR A 6 -13.01 20.39 10.53
N HIS A 7 -13.70 20.35 11.68
CA HIS A 7 -13.90 19.14 12.48
C HIS A 7 -14.50 18.00 11.66
N ASP A 8 -15.56 18.27 10.88
CA ASP A 8 -16.21 17.24 10.05
C ASP A 8 -15.24 16.66 9.01
N TYR A 9 -14.36 17.50 8.43
CA TYR A 9 -13.32 17.04 7.51
C TYR A 9 -12.28 16.18 8.21
N LEU A 10 -11.88 16.51 9.45
CA LEU A 10 -10.96 15.69 10.25
C LEU A 10 -11.58 14.34 10.62
N VAL A 11 -12.84 14.33 11.07
CA VAL A 11 -13.59 13.09 11.34
C VAL A 11 -13.67 12.24 10.09
N ARG A 12 -14.02 12.84 8.95
CA ARG A 12 -14.10 12.13 7.68
C ARG A 12 -12.74 11.59 7.23
N LEU A 13 -11.66 12.35 7.43
CA LEU A 13 -10.30 11.90 7.12
C LEU A 13 -9.91 10.69 7.96
N ARG A 14 -10.19 10.72 9.27
CA ARG A 14 -9.96 9.57 10.15
C ARG A 14 -10.72 8.33 9.66
N ASP A 15 -12.01 8.48 9.36
CA ASP A 15 -12.84 7.36 8.91
C ASP A 15 -12.33 6.78 7.58
N LEU A 16 -11.83 7.61 6.66
CA LEU A 16 -11.20 7.16 5.42
C LEU A 16 -9.89 6.40 5.65
N ILE A 17 -9.08 6.80 6.64
CA ILE A 17 -7.84 6.10 7.01
C ILE A 17 -8.16 4.72 7.61
N LEU A 18 -9.23 4.61 8.40
CA LEU A 18 -9.71 3.33 8.92
C LEU A 18 -10.27 2.45 7.80
N LEU A 19 -11.03 3.03 6.87
CA LEU A 19 -11.54 2.32 5.69
C LEU A 19 -10.39 1.80 4.81
N GLU A 20 -9.37 2.62 4.58
CA GLU A 20 -8.18 2.24 3.82
C GLU A 20 -7.50 1.01 4.45
N ARG A 21 -7.37 0.97 5.78
CA ARG A 21 -6.86 -0.21 6.48
C ARG A 21 -7.75 -1.42 6.28
N HIS A 22 -9.06 -1.25 6.41
CA HIS A 22 -10.01 -2.34 6.23
C HIS A 22 -9.89 -2.94 4.82
N CYS A 23 -9.88 -2.11 3.78
CA CYS A 23 -9.66 -2.56 2.40
C CYS A 23 -8.30 -3.25 2.23
N ALA A 24 -7.24 -2.74 2.87
CA ALA A 24 -5.91 -3.35 2.81
C ALA A 24 -5.85 -4.76 3.42
N VAL A 25 -6.51 -4.97 4.56
CA VAL A 25 -6.58 -6.28 5.21
C VAL A 25 -7.35 -7.29 4.34
N HIS A 26 -8.35 -6.83 3.59
CA HIS A 26 -9.18 -7.67 2.73
C HIS A 26 -8.67 -7.77 1.28
N LEU A 27 -7.53 -7.14 0.96
CA LEU A 27 -7.00 -7.03 -0.41
C LEU A 27 -8.01 -6.46 -1.42
N ASP A 28 -8.92 -5.61 -0.96
CA ASP A 28 -9.87 -4.89 -1.81
C ASP A 28 -9.17 -3.69 -2.47
N MET A 29 -8.63 -3.95 -3.67
CA MET A 29 -7.87 -2.96 -4.43
C MET A 29 -8.72 -1.80 -4.93
N GLU A 30 -9.99 -2.06 -5.29
CA GLU A 30 -10.90 -1.02 -5.77
C GLU A 30 -11.33 -0.10 -4.63
N GLY A 31 -11.69 -0.68 -3.48
CA GLY A 31 -12.01 0.08 -2.28
C GLY A 31 -10.82 0.91 -1.79
N MET A 32 -9.60 0.37 -1.87
CA MET A 32 -8.38 1.09 -1.51
C MET A 32 -8.13 2.29 -2.44
N ALA A 33 -8.28 2.11 -3.76
CA ALA A 33 -8.12 3.20 -4.72
C ALA A 33 -9.14 4.33 -4.49
N LYS A 34 -10.41 3.98 -4.24
CA LYS A 34 -11.47 4.95 -3.90
C LYS A 34 -11.19 5.67 -2.58
N ALA A 35 -10.70 4.95 -1.57
CA ALA A 35 -10.34 5.53 -0.28
C ALA A 35 -9.18 6.52 -0.42
N VAL A 36 -8.14 6.18 -1.19
CA VAL A 36 -7.00 7.07 -1.47
C VAL A 36 -7.45 8.33 -2.20
N GLN A 37 -8.27 8.20 -3.25
CA GLN A 37 -8.79 9.35 -4.00
C GLN A 37 -9.62 10.29 -3.09
N SER A 38 -10.49 9.71 -2.26
CA SER A 38 -11.30 10.48 -1.30
C SER A 38 -10.42 11.17 -0.25
N LYS A 39 -9.36 10.49 0.21
CA LYS A 39 -8.40 11.01 1.17
C LYS A 39 -7.63 12.19 0.58
N GLU A 40 -7.14 12.09 -0.65
CA GLU A 40 -6.46 13.19 -1.35
C GLU A 40 -7.34 14.43 -1.49
N ALA A 41 -8.62 14.26 -1.83
CA ALA A 41 -9.55 15.38 -1.92
C ALA A 41 -9.69 16.13 -0.60
N ILE A 42 -9.81 15.41 0.52
CA ILE A 42 -9.93 16.02 1.85
C ILE A 42 -8.61 16.66 2.29
N VAL A 43 -7.46 16.00 2.04
CA VAL A 43 -6.15 16.56 2.37
C VAL A 43 -5.90 17.88 1.64
N LYS A 44 -6.32 18.00 0.37
CA LYS A 44 -6.23 19.27 -0.38
C LYS A 44 -7.05 20.38 0.28
N ILE A 45 -8.26 20.07 0.73
CA ILE A 45 -9.12 21.04 1.44
C ILE A 45 -8.48 21.46 2.77
N LEU A 46 -8.03 20.49 3.57
CA LEU A 46 -7.40 20.73 4.86
C LEU A 46 -6.05 21.47 4.74
N ALA A 47 -5.33 21.33 3.63
CA ALA A 47 -4.06 22.03 3.40
C ALA A 47 -4.19 23.56 3.36
N HIS A 48 -5.38 24.09 3.09
CA HIS A 48 -5.64 25.53 3.10
C HIS A 48 -5.94 26.08 4.50
N ILE A 49 -6.11 25.21 5.50
CA ILE A 49 -6.45 25.59 6.87
C ILE A 49 -5.16 25.84 7.64
N LYS A 50 -4.98 27.08 8.13
CA LYS A 50 -3.74 27.52 8.79
C LYS A 50 -3.66 27.16 10.27
N ALA A 51 -4.80 27.00 10.94
CA ALA A 51 -4.88 26.69 12.36
C ALA A 51 -6.00 25.68 12.60
N VAL A 52 -5.70 24.69 13.44
CA VAL A 52 -6.64 23.68 13.93
C VAL A 52 -7.02 24.10 15.34
N ASP A 53 -8.31 24.08 15.66
CA ASP A 53 -8.80 24.44 16.98
C ASP A 53 -8.27 23.48 18.05
N GLU A 54 -8.13 23.96 19.29
CA GLU A 54 -7.62 23.16 20.42
C GLU A 54 -8.46 21.89 20.65
N GLU A 55 -9.76 21.97 20.41
CA GLU A 55 -10.72 20.87 20.52
C GLU A 55 -10.47 19.75 19.49
N ASP A 56 -9.82 20.09 18.37
CA ASP A 56 -9.51 19.17 17.26
C ASP A 56 -8.11 18.55 17.35
N LYS A 57 -7.31 18.93 18.35
CA LYS A 57 -5.99 18.32 18.58
C LYS A 57 -6.05 16.81 18.85
N PRO A 58 -7.00 16.27 19.65
CA PRO A 58 -7.09 14.84 19.89
C PRO A 58 -7.30 14.05 18.60
N ILE A 59 -8.22 14.49 17.73
CA ILE A 59 -8.49 13.81 16.46
C ILE A 59 -7.34 13.91 15.48
N THR A 60 -6.62 15.03 15.46
CA THR A 60 -5.42 15.18 14.64
C THR A 60 -4.32 14.21 15.08
N ARG A 61 -4.18 13.97 16.39
CA ARG A 61 -3.24 12.99 16.93
C ARG A 61 -3.64 11.56 16.52
N GLU A 62 -4.93 11.23 16.66
CA GLU A 62 -5.48 9.94 16.23
C GLU A 62 -5.20 9.68 14.73
N ILE A 63 -5.48 10.65 13.86
CA ILE A 63 -5.20 10.58 12.42
C ILE A 63 -3.72 10.26 12.15
N ARG A 64 -2.78 10.90 12.87
CA ARG A 64 -1.34 10.66 12.70
C ARG A 64 -0.95 9.24 13.12
N ASP A 65 -1.48 8.78 14.25
CA ASP A 65 -1.20 7.44 14.77
C ASP A 65 -1.77 6.35 13.85
N GLU A 66 -3.00 6.52 13.37
CA GLU A 66 -3.64 5.58 12.43
C GLU A 66 -2.94 5.57 11.06
N ASN A 67 -2.53 6.73 10.54
CA ASN A 67 -1.77 6.80 9.29
C ASN A 67 -0.39 6.13 9.43
N ARG A 68 0.28 6.29 10.58
CA ARG A 68 1.55 5.60 10.87
C ARG A 68 1.37 4.08 10.88
N ARG A 69 0.28 3.59 11.47
CA ARG A 69 -0.06 2.15 11.48
C ARG A 69 -0.30 1.64 10.05
N ASN A 70 -1.05 2.38 9.23
CA ASN A 70 -1.28 2.02 7.83
C ASN A 70 0.04 1.98 7.03
N ALA A 71 0.91 2.99 7.20
CA ALA A 71 2.20 3.01 6.54
C ALA A 71 3.08 1.79 6.92
N PHE A 72 3.06 1.40 8.19
CA PHE A 72 3.76 0.20 8.65
C PHE A 72 3.18 -1.08 8.02
N LEU A 73 1.85 -1.22 7.98
CA LEU A 73 1.18 -2.33 7.31
C LEU A 73 1.62 -2.43 5.85
N PHE A 74 1.50 -1.35 5.09
CA PHE A 74 1.89 -1.33 3.67
C PHE A 74 3.36 -1.66 3.44
N LYS A 75 4.25 -1.09 4.25
CA LYS A 75 5.69 -1.38 4.18
C LYS A 75 5.96 -2.87 4.42
N SER A 76 5.32 -3.45 5.43
CA SER A 76 5.50 -4.86 5.80
C SER A 76 4.96 -5.79 4.72
N THR A 77 3.75 -5.52 4.21
CA THR A 77 3.14 -6.30 3.13
C THR A 77 3.95 -6.21 1.84
N LEU A 78 4.45 -5.03 1.47
CA LEU A 78 5.33 -4.88 0.30
C LEU A 78 6.65 -5.65 0.45
N GLY A 79 7.23 -5.63 1.65
CA GLY A 79 8.42 -6.44 1.97
C GLY A 79 8.15 -7.93 1.80
N TRP A 80 7.01 -8.42 2.30
CA TRP A 80 6.59 -9.81 2.14
C TRP A 80 6.37 -10.19 0.67
N ILE A 81 5.69 -9.34 -0.12
CA ILE A 81 5.50 -9.54 -1.56
C ILE A 81 6.85 -9.63 -2.29
N ARG A 82 7.78 -8.70 -2.01
CA ARG A 82 9.12 -8.70 -2.63
C ARG A 82 9.90 -9.98 -2.31
N GLY A 83 9.93 -10.40 -1.04
CA GLY A 83 10.57 -11.65 -0.64
C GLY A 83 9.94 -12.88 -1.30
N THR A 84 8.62 -12.87 -1.48
CA THR A 84 7.91 -13.95 -2.19
C THR A 84 8.30 -14.00 -3.66
N MET A 85 8.43 -12.84 -4.33
CA MET A 85 8.90 -12.77 -5.71
C MET A 85 10.36 -13.25 -5.86
N GLU A 86 11.25 -12.87 -4.95
CA GLU A 86 12.64 -13.33 -4.93
C GLU A 86 12.74 -14.86 -4.78
N PHE A 87 11.92 -15.45 -3.90
CA PHE A 87 11.83 -16.89 -3.74
C PHE A 87 11.41 -17.61 -5.02
N PHE A 88 10.40 -17.10 -5.73
CA PHE A 88 10.00 -17.66 -7.03
C PHE A 88 11.10 -17.48 -8.08
N GLY A 89 11.79 -16.33 -8.11
CA GLY A 89 12.94 -16.10 -8.98
C GLY A 89 14.06 -17.13 -8.78
N GLN A 90 14.39 -17.45 -7.52
CA GLN A 90 15.42 -18.44 -7.18
C GLN A 90 15.04 -19.87 -7.58
N LYS A 91 13.77 -20.26 -7.43
CA LYS A 91 13.29 -21.61 -7.81
C LYS A 91 13.16 -21.82 -9.31
N THR A 92 13.08 -20.74 -10.09
CA THR A 92 12.95 -20.83 -11.56
C THR A 92 14.30 -21.01 -12.26
N VAL A 93 15.42 -20.92 -11.53
CA VAL A 93 16.74 -21.28 -12.03
C VAL A 93 16.89 -22.80 -11.90
N THR A 94 16.32 -23.55 -12.84
CA THR A 94 16.61 -24.98 -12.98
C THR A 94 18.11 -25.11 -13.28
N SER A 95 18.89 -25.59 -12.30
CA SER A 95 20.28 -25.96 -12.52
C SER A 95 20.29 -27.17 -13.46
N THR A 96 20.42 -26.96 -14.77
CA THR A 96 20.59 -28.06 -15.71
C THR A 96 22.04 -28.53 -15.69
N TYR A 97 22.25 -29.81 -15.40
CA TYR A 97 23.54 -30.47 -15.55
C TYR A 97 23.90 -30.54 -17.04
N GLY A 98 25.02 -29.94 -17.45
CA GLY A 98 25.57 -30.15 -18.79
C GLY A 98 26.04 -31.60 -18.97
N ALA A 99 26.12 -32.08 -20.21
CA ALA A 99 26.56 -33.44 -20.56
C ALA A 99 27.97 -33.83 -20.06
N GLN A 100 28.72 -32.90 -19.46
CA GLN A 100 30.05 -33.06 -18.88
C GLN A 100 30.06 -32.88 -17.34
N ALA A 101 28.90 -32.96 -16.68
CA ALA A 101 28.73 -32.77 -15.23
C ALA A 101 29.18 -31.40 -14.67
N ASN A 102 29.28 -30.37 -15.53
CA ASN A 102 29.50 -28.99 -15.09
C ASN A 102 28.15 -28.28 -14.87
N THR A 103 28.01 -27.62 -13.72
CA THR A 103 26.86 -26.79 -13.38
C THR A 103 27.00 -25.43 -14.06
N ILE A 104 26.14 -25.12 -15.03
CA ILE A 104 26.11 -23.80 -15.67
C ILE A 104 24.90 -23.05 -15.10
N ALA A 105 25.14 -21.87 -14.52
CA ALA A 105 24.08 -20.99 -14.07
C ALA A 105 23.35 -20.42 -15.30
N SER A 106 22.19 -20.98 -15.63
CA SER A 106 21.34 -20.45 -16.69
C SER A 106 20.70 -19.15 -16.20
N GLN A 107 21.32 -18.01 -16.51
CA GLN A 107 20.69 -16.70 -16.35
C GLN A 107 19.58 -16.55 -17.39
N ILE A 108 18.39 -17.07 -17.08
CA ILE A 108 17.17 -16.72 -17.84
C ILE A 108 16.73 -15.34 -17.34
N ASN A 109 17.38 -14.29 -17.84
CA ASN A 109 16.86 -12.93 -17.75
C ASN A 109 15.58 -12.85 -18.58
N GLY A 110 14.44 -12.92 -17.88
CA GLY A 110 13.15 -12.35 -18.27
C GLY A 110 12.56 -12.82 -19.61
N ARG A 111 11.86 -13.97 -19.63
CA ARG A 111 10.82 -14.22 -20.65
C ARG A 111 9.85 -15.36 -20.34
N LEU A 112 9.26 -15.39 -19.14
CA LEU A 112 8.20 -16.37 -18.83
C LEU A 112 6.81 -16.02 -19.41
N LEU A 113 6.67 -14.90 -20.14
CA LEU A 113 5.41 -14.47 -20.75
C LEU A 113 5.58 -13.99 -22.19
N SER A 114 6.28 -14.74 -23.03
CA SER A 114 6.07 -14.64 -24.48
C SER A 114 5.37 -15.91 -24.94
N GLY A 115 4.05 -15.95 -24.77
CA GLY A 115 3.23 -17.01 -25.33
C GLY A 115 3.34 -17.01 -26.85
N GLN A 116 3.92 -18.06 -27.40
CA GLN A 116 3.45 -18.68 -28.64
C GLN A 116 3.54 -20.18 -28.41
N VAL A 117 2.39 -20.84 -28.49
CA VAL A 117 2.29 -22.27 -28.79
C VAL A 117 2.47 -22.41 -30.30
#